data_AF-A0A453F3E4-F1
#
_entry.id   AF-A0A453F3E4-F1
#
_cell.length_a   1.000
_cell.length_b   1.000
_cell.length_c   1.000
_cell.angle_alpha   90.00
_cell.angle_beta   90.00
_cell.angle_gamma   90.00
#
_symmetry.space_group_name_H-M   'P 1'
#
loop_
_entity.id
_entity.type
_entity.pdbx_description
1 polymer ?
#
loop_
_entity_poly.entity_id
_entity_poly.type
_entity_poly.pdbx_seq_one_letter_code
_entity_poly.pdbx_strand_id
1 'polypeptide(L)'
;GTWCVASQSASTSALQVALDYACGYSGVDCSAIQTGGSCFNPDTIHDHASYAFNSYYQKNPLPTSCDFGGTATITTTDPSSGSCQYPASR
;
A
#
# COMPACT_ATOMS: atom_id res chain seq x y z
N GLY A 1 -1.17 -13.53 -8.07
CA GLY A 1 -1.98 -12.32 -7.92
C GLY A 1 -1.20 -11.13 -8.42
N THR A 2 -1.84 -9.97 -8.47
CA THR A 2 -1.19 -8.67 -8.64
C THR A 2 -1.32 -7.90 -7.34
N TRP A 3 -0.30 -7.12 -7.02
CA TRP A 3 -0.27 -6.24 -5.86
C TRP A 3 -0.03 -4.81 -6.30
N CYS A 4 -0.53 -3.87 -5.52
CA CYS A 4 -0.25 -2.46 -5.73
C CYS A 4 0.75 -1.97 -4.68
N VAL A 5 1.93 -1.55 -5.09
CA VAL A 5 2.98 -1.07 -4.18
C VAL A 5 3.35 0.38 -4.48
N ALA A 6 3.91 1.07 -3.49
CA ALA A 6 4.48 2.38 -3.71
C ALA A 6 5.61 2.31 -4.75
N SER A 7 5.70 3.34 -5.60
CA SER A 7 6.78 3.48 -6.55
C SER A 7 8.04 4.00 -5.85
N GLN A 8 9.19 3.40 -6.13
CA GLN A 8 10.49 3.91 -5.67
C GLN A 8 10.86 5.28 -6.26
N SER A 9 10.22 5.68 -7.36
CA SER A 9 10.40 7.02 -7.94
C SER A 9 9.51 8.09 -7.29
N ALA A 10 8.55 7.68 -6.44
CA ALA A 10 7.65 8.61 -5.78
C ALA A 10 8.36 9.36 -4.65
N SER A 11 8.08 10.65 -4.52
CA SER A 11 8.56 11.44 -3.39
C SER A 11 7.80 11.04 -2.11
N THR A 12 8.51 11.03 -0.97
CA THR A 12 7.90 10.73 0.33
C THR A 12 6.71 11.61 0.66
N SER A 13 6.75 12.90 0.27
CA SER A 13 5.63 13.81 0.46
C SER A 13 4.38 13.40 -0.34
N ALA A 14 4.55 12.97 -1.59
CA ALA A 14 3.43 12.50 -2.41
C ALA A 14 2.88 11.17 -1.89
N LEU A 15 3.77 10.27 -1.46
CA LEU A 15 3.39 9.01 -0.82
C LEU A 15 2.60 9.24 0.47
N GLN A 16 3.01 10.20 1.31
CA GLN A 16 2.29 10.52 2.54
C GLN A 16 0.86 10.99 2.23
N VAL A 17 0.70 11.90 1.28
CA VAL A 17 -0.64 12.40 0.89
C VAL A 17 -1.52 11.27 0.36
N ALA A 18 -0.97 10.39 -0.47
CA ALA A 18 -1.68 9.25 -1.00
C ALA A 18 -2.01 8.20 0.08
N LEU A 19 -1.10 7.97 1.03
CA LEU A 19 -1.30 7.10 2.19
C LEU A 19 -2.41 7.63 3.10
N ASP A 20 -2.37 8.92 3.43
CA ASP A 20 -3.40 9.59 4.24
C ASP A 20 -4.77 9.48 3.57
N TYR A 21 -4.82 9.63 2.24
CA TYR A 21 -6.05 9.41 1.46
C TYR A 21 -6.55 7.97 1.53
N ALA A 22 -5.64 6.98 1.39
CA ALA A 22 -6.00 5.57 1.45
C ALA A 22 -6.54 5.17 2.83
N CYS A 23 -5.84 5.54 3.90
CA CYS A 23 -6.22 5.17 5.27
C CYS A 23 -7.41 5.98 5.78
N GLY A 24 -7.54 7.24 5.36
CA GLY A 24 -8.60 8.12 5.82
C GLY A 24 -9.88 7.99 5.01
N TYR A 25 -9.79 8.22 3.70
CA TYR A 25 -10.97 8.46 2.86
C TYR A 25 -11.48 7.20 2.16
N SER A 26 -10.59 6.30 1.75
CA SER A 26 -10.98 5.12 0.97
C SER A 26 -11.41 3.92 1.84
N GLY A 27 -11.39 4.06 3.17
CA GLY A 27 -11.83 3.02 4.10
C GLY A 27 -10.94 1.78 4.07
N VAL A 28 -9.65 1.95 3.79
CA VAL A 28 -8.64 0.89 3.94
C VAL A 28 -8.32 0.72 5.42
N ASP A 29 -8.21 -0.54 5.84
CA ASP A 29 -7.75 -0.85 7.19
C ASP A 29 -6.22 -0.73 7.26
N CYS A 30 -5.75 0.41 7.78
CA CYS A 30 -4.34 0.68 7.99
C CYS A 30 -3.86 0.30 9.41
N SER A 31 -4.66 -0.43 10.20
CA SER A 31 -4.24 -0.86 11.55
C SER A 31 -2.96 -1.71 11.53
N ALA A 32 -2.75 -2.51 10.47
CA ALA A 32 -1.57 -3.36 10.34
C ALA A 32 -0.26 -2.57 10.18
N ILE A 33 -0.31 -1.36 9.61
CA ILE A 33 0.86 -0.48 9.41
C ILE A 33 1.00 0.59 10.48
N GLN A 34 0.02 0.74 11.37
CA GLN A 34 0.15 1.64 12.51
C GLN A 34 1.04 1.04 13.61
N THR A 35 1.49 1.89 14.53
CA THR A 35 2.35 1.47 15.65
C THR A 35 1.75 0.29 16.40
N GLY A 36 2.51 -0.81 16.49
CA GLY A 36 2.06 -2.07 17.10
C GLY A 36 1.41 -3.06 16.13
N GLY A 37 1.22 -2.68 14.87
CA GLY A 37 0.74 -3.56 13.81
C GLY A 37 1.81 -4.52 13.27
N SER A 38 1.37 -5.59 12.61
CA SER A 38 2.25 -6.65 12.04
C SER A 38 3.11 -6.18 10.87
N CYS A 39 2.70 -5.09 10.21
CA CYS A 39 3.32 -4.45 9.06
C CYS A 39 3.89 -3.06 9.39
N PHE A 40 3.98 -2.71 10.68
CA PHE A 40 4.60 -1.44 11.08
C PHE A 40 6.08 -1.40 10.72
N ASN A 41 6.78 -2.53 10.84
CA ASN A 41 8.19 -2.63 10.50
C ASN A 41 8.39 -3.26 9.11
N PRO A 42 9.24 -2.66 8.26
CA PRO A 42 10.01 -1.43 8.50
C PRO A 42 9.14 -0.15 8.55
N ASP A 43 9.44 0.75 9.49
CA ASP A 43 8.71 2.02 9.70
C ASP A 43 9.11 3.05 8.64
N THR A 44 8.71 2.80 7.40
CA THR A 44 8.91 3.73 6.28
C THR A 44 7.58 4.05 5.61
N ILE A 45 7.45 5.29 5.16
CA ILE A 45 6.28 5.74 4.38
C ILE A 45 6.08 4.86 3.15
N HIS A 46 7.16 4.38 2.52
CA HIS A 46 7.06 3.54 1.32
C HIS A 46 6.39 2.19 1.63
N ASP A 47 6.79 1.54 2.72
CA ASP A 47 6.23 0.24 3.14
C ASP A 47 4.79 0.39 3.61
N HIS A 48 4.51 1.44 4.38
CA HIS A 48 3.16 1.77 4.84
C HIS A 48 2.22 2.10 3.67
N ALA A 49 2.67 2.95 2.74
CA ALA A 49 1.93 3.29 1.52
C ALA A 49 1.68 2.05 0.66
N SER A 50 2.69 1.21 0.46
CA SER A 50 2.55 -0.02 -0.31
C SER A 50 1.45 -0.92 0.24
N TYR A 51 1.40 -1.13 1.56
CA TYR A 51 0.36 -1.95 2.18
C TYR A 51 -1.04 -1.35 2.02
N ALA A 52 -1.17 -0.04 2.23
CA ALA A 52 -2.44 0.67 2.10
C ALA A 52 -2.95 0.66 0.65
N PHE A 53 -2.07 0.92 -0.31
CA PHE A 53 -2.37 0.90 -1.74
C PHE A 53 -2.81 -0.48 -2.20
N ASN A 54 -2.09 -1.51 -1.77
CA ASN A 54 -2.47 -2.87 -2.05
C ASN A 54 -3.85 -3.23 -1.49
N SER A 55 -4.11 -2.89 -0.23
CA SER A 55 -5.40 -3.15 0.41
C SER A 55 -6.57 -2.46 -0.32
N TYR A 56 -6.35 -1.25 -0.85
CA TYR A 56 -7.32 -0.57 -1.71
C TYR A 56 -7.50 -1.29 -3.06
N TYR A 57 -6.40 -1.66 -3.70
CA TYR A 57 -6.39 -2.35 -4.99
C TYR A 57 -7.05 -3.73 -4.92
N GLN A 58 -6.89 -4.48 -3.83
CA GLN A 58 -7.59 -5.75 -3.67
C GLN A 58 -9.11 -5.58 -3.56
N LYS A 59 -9.59 -4.45 -3.01
CA LYS A 59 -11.03 -4.12 -3.01
C LYS A 59 -11.51 -3.61 -4.38
N ASN A 60 -10.62 -3.01 -5.17
CA ASN A 60 -10.90 -2.44 -6.49
C ASN A 60 -9.80 -2.85 -7.48
N PRO A 61 -9.87 -4.06 -8.07
CA PRO A 61 -8.78 -4.64 -8.88
C PRO A 61 -8.71 -4.05 -10.30
N LEU A 62 -8.84 -2.73 -10.42
CA LEU A 62 -8.67 -2.00 -11.67
C LEU A 62 -7.25 -1.48 -11.77
N PRO A 63 -6.63 -1.48 -12.96
CA PRO A 63 -5.31 -0.89 -13.16
C PRO A 63 -5.23 0.57 -12.69
N THR A 64 -6.31 1.32 -12.91
CA THR A 64 -6.45 2.73 -12.51
C THR A 64 -6.58 2.93 -11.00
N SER A 65 -6.94 1.90 -10.24
CA SER A 65 -6.98 1.97 -8.78
C SER A 65 -5.59 1.92 -8.15
N CYS A 66 -4.58 1.47 -8.89
CA CYS A 66 -3.18 1.45 -8.47
C CYS A 66 -2.36 2.55 -9.15
N ASP A 67 -2.84 3.79 -9.02
CA ASP A 67 -2.16 4.97 -9.57
C ASP A 67 -1.72 5.90 -8.43
N PHE A 68 -2.66 6.24 -7.53
CA PHE A 68 -2.41 7.13 -6.38
C PHE A 68 -1.68 8.43 -6.79
N GLY A 69 -2.03 8.98 -7.96
CA GLY A 69 -1.41 10.18 -8.52
C GLY A 69 0.02 9.95 -9.06
N GLY A 70 0.29 8.78 -9.61
CA GLY A 70 1.60 8.36 -10.13
C GLY A 70 2.57 7.87 -9.06
N THR A 71 2.08 7.63 -7.84
CA THR A 71 2.93 7.25 -6.70
C THR A 71 2.91 5.75 -6.42
N ALA A 72 2.05 4.99 -7.10
CA ALA A 72 1.94 3.55 -6.97
C ALA A 72 2.18 2.83 -8.30
N THR A 73 2.51 1.54 -8.22
CA THR A 73 2.67 0.68 -9.38
C THR A 73 2.18 -0.74 -9.11
N ILE A 74 1.70 -1.40 -10.15
CA ILE A 74 1.29 -2.79 -10.07
C ILE A 74 2.52 -3.68 -10.20
N THR A 75 2.65 -4.62 -9.28
CA THR A 75 3.67 -5.66 -9.30
C THR A 75 3.03 -7.04 -9.31
N THR A 76 3.69 -8.00 -9.96
CA THR A 76 3.36 -9.42 -9.90
C THR A 76 4.24 -10.17 -8.90
N THR A 77 5.17 -9.47 -8.25
CA THR A 77 6.02 -9.99 -7.18
C THR A 77 5.35 -9.72 -5.84
N ASP A 78 5.23 -10.75 -5.01
CA ASP A 78 4.67 -10.64 -3.67
C ASP A 78 5.55 -9.73 -2.80
N PRO A 79 5.03 -8.57 -2.33
CA PRO A 79 5.76 -7.64 -1.48
C PRO A 79 5.75 -8.04 0.01
N SER A 80 5.10 -9.15 0.38
CA SER A 80 5.07 -9.66 1.74
C SER A 80 6.48 -9.92 2.27
N SER A 81 6.77 -9.46 3.49
CA SER A 81 8.07 -9.63 4.12
C SER A 81 7.93 -9.96 5.60
N GLY A 82 8.59 -11.03 6.04
CA GLY A 82 8.57 -11.48 7.43
C GLY A 82 7.15 -11.67 7.99
N SER A 83 6.81 -10.91 9.03
CA SER A 83 5.48 -10.91 9.66
C SER A 83 4.43 -10.09 8.90
N CYS A 84 4.86 -9.26 7.95
CA CYS A 84 3.96 -8.44 7.15
C CYS A 84 3.50 -9.20 5.91
N GLN A 85 2.22 -9.56 5.90
CA GLN A 85 1.60 -10.29 4.79
C GLN A 85 0.66 -9.35 4.05
N TYR A 86 0.97 -9.10 2.78
CA TYR A 86 0.16 -8.23 1.94
C TYR A 86 -1.09 -8.98 1.48
N PRO A 87 -2.28 -8.38 1.59
CA PRO A 87 -3.49 -9.03 1.11
C PRO A 87 -3.41 -9.31 -0.39
N ALA A 88 -3.77 -10.52 -0.81
CA ALA A 88 -3.83 -10.92 -2.21
C ALA A 88 -5.21 -11.50 -2.51
N SER A 89 -5.81 -11.11 -3.63
CA SER A 89 -6.97 -11.80 -4.18
C SER A 89 -6.56 -13.22 -4.60
N ARG A 90 -7.25 -14.21 -4.05
CA ARG A 90 -7.09 -15.64 -4.40
C ARG A 90 -7.62 -15.92 -5.79
#